data_AF-A0A090X0T5-F1
#
_entry.id   AF-A0A090X0T5-F1
#
_cell.length_a   1.000
_cell.length_b   1.000
_cell.length_c   1.000
_cell.angle_alpha   90.00
_cell.angle_beta   90.00
_cell.angle_gamma   90.00
#
_symmetry.space_group_name_H-M   'P 1'
#
loop_
_entity.id
_entity.type
_entity.pdbx_description
1 polymer ?
#
loop_
_entity_poly.entity_id
_entity_poly.type
_entity_poly.pdbx_seq_one_letter_code
_entity_poly.pdbx_strand_id
1 'polypeptide(L)'
;MLIPVHERSTVTLFDRILSDIGDNQSIENHLSTYSYRLKQMNYFLKKCNKNTLFLIDEFGTGSDPELGGALAETFLEEFYHREAFGIITTHYSNLKILANEMPHMLNANMLFDERTLEPLFKLVIGQAGSSFTFEVAQKNGIPYSLINRAKKKIERSKVRFDATIAKLQKERSKLEKTGQSLKENEKKKGEEADKLEEINTKIQKKLESYQELYDSNQRLIYLGQKVNDIAEKFFNNKQKKEMMGELFKVVQIENSKRKRVTVKEKKKVKAKEIQVKKEVEKKVEVIREKKKEEKKKSY
;
A
#
# COMPACT_ATOMS: atom_id res chain seq x y z
N MET A 1 28.35 -20.68 9.13
CA MET A 1 27.66 -19.36 9.11
C MET A 1 26.65 -19.41 7.97
N LEU A 2 25.40 -19.01 8.19
CA LEU A 2 24.38 -18.98 7.12
C LEU A 2 24.51 -17.70 6.30
N ILE A 3 24.10 -17.75 5.03
CA ILE A 3 24.10 -16.59 4.13
C ILE A 3 22.95 -15.65 4.56
N PRO A 4 23.18 -14.33 4.73
CA PRO A 4 22.16 -13.39 5.21
C PRO A 4 21.19 -13.00 4.08
N VAL A 5 20.33 -13.93 3.70
CA VAL A 5 19.35 -13.77 2.62
C VAL A 5 17.96 -14.23 3.05
N HIS A 6 16.94 -13.90 2.25
CA HIS A 6 15.58 -14.38 2.47
C HIS A 6 15.50 -15.90 2.28
N GLU A 7 14.61 -16.59 2.98
CA GLU A 7 14.43 -18.05 2.92
C GLU A 7 14.07 -18.60 1.52
N ARG A 8 13.63 -17.72 0.62
CA ARG A 8 13.23 -18.05 -0.76
C ARG A 8 14.31 -17.70 -1.79
N SER A 9 15.46 -17.22 -1.33
CA SER A 9 16.57 -16.89 -2.22
C SER A 9 17.19 -18.15 -2.81
N THR A 10 17.56 -18.06 -4.08
CA THR A 10 18.28 -19.10 -4.82
C THR A 10 19.61 -18.54 -5.27
N VAL A 11 20.62 -19.39 -5.35
CA VAL A 11 21.97 -19.00 -5.78
C VAL A 11 22.54 -20.07 -6.70
N THR A 12 23.26 -19.64 -7.72
CA THR A 12 24.00 -20.52 -8.64
C THR A 12 25.36 -20.85 -8.04
N LEU A 13 25.84 -22.08 -8.22
CA LEU A 13 27.21 -22.45 -7.90
C LEU A 13 28.11 -22.11 -9.09
N PHE A 14 29.14 -21.31 -8.84
CA PHE A 14 30.14 -20.93 -9.83
C PHE A 14 31.43 -21.71 -9.59
N ASP A 15 32.08 -22.15 -10.67
CA ASP A 15 33.40 -22.78 -10.61
C ASP A 15 34.47 -21.77 -10.18
N ARG A 16 34.24 -20.49 -10.52
CA ARG A 16 35.18 -19.39 -10.29
C ARG A 16 34.46 -18.08 -10.00
N ILE A 17 35.06 -17.31 -9.10
CA ILE A 17 34.71 -15.91 -8.84
C ILE A 17 35.93 -15.06 -9.16
N LEU A 18 35.78 -14.11 -10.08
CA LEU A 18 36.80 -13.14 -10.47
C LEU A 18 36.41 -11.76 -9.97
N SER A 19 37.33 -10.99 -9.40
CA SER A 19 37.03 -9.65 -8.89
C SER A 19 38.14 -8.67 -9.24
N ASP A 20 37.75 -7.51 -9.76
CA ASP A 20 38.58 -6.33 -9.92
C ASP A 20 37.89 -5.16 -9.21
N ILE A 21 38.07 -5.08 -7.89
CA ILE A 21 37.41 -4.11 -7.01
C ILE A 21 38.49 -3.36 -6.21
N GLY A 22 38.37 -2.04 -6.12
CA GLY A 22 39.28 -1.17 -5.38
C GLY A 22 40.33 -0.47 -6.24
N ASP A 23 41.09 0.42 -5.62
CA ASP A 23 42.09 1.24 -6.28
C ASP A 23 43.48 0.64 -6.02
N ASN A 24 43.95 -0.22 -6.93
CA ASN A 24 45.24 -0.91 -6.82
C ASN A 24 46.41 0.01 -7.19
N GLN A 25 46.49 1.20 -6.56
CA GLN A 25 47.60 2.12 -6.66
C GLN A 25 48.77 1.64 -5.79
N SER A 26 49.45 0.57 -6.21
CA SER A 26 50.75 0.22 -5.61
C SER A 26 51.86 1.00 -6.30
N ILE A 27 52.56 1.83 -5.52
CA ILE A 27 53.82 2.49 -5.90
C ILE A 27 54.90 1.47 -6.31
N GLU A 28 54.76 0.20 -5.93
CA GLU A 28 55.73 -0.87 -6.20
C GLU A 28 55.71 -1.41 -7.64
N ASN A 29 54.62 -1.17 -8.39
CA ASN A 29 54.55 -1.53 -9.79
C ASN A 29 54.75 -0.27 -10.65
N HIS A 30 55.93 -0.12 -11.25
CA HIS A 30 56.29 0.95 -12.20
C HIS A 30 55.44 1.00 -13.50
N LEU A 31 54.24 0.43 -13.52
CA LEU A 31 53.29 0.42 -14.62
C LEU A 31 52.21 1.48 -14.38
N SER A 32 51.81 2.18 -15.44
CA SER A 32 50.63 3.04 -15.39
C SER A 32 49.41 2.25 -14.90
N THR A 33 48.57 2.86 -14.05
CA THR A 33 47.34 2.26 -13.50
C THR A 33 46.49 1.58 -14.57
N TYR A 34 46.48 2.14 -15.79
CA TYR A 34 45.80 1.58 -16.95
C TYR A 34 46.37 0.25 -17.45
N SER A 35 47.70 0.10 -17.49
CA SER A 35 48.34 -1.15 -17.96
C SER A 35 48.03 -2.32 -17.04
N TYR A 36 47.94 -2.06 -15.73
CA TYR A 36 47.50 -3.07 -14.76
C TYR A 36 46.06 -3.51 -15.02
N ARG A 37 45.13 -2.55 -15.21
CA ARG A 37 43.72 -2.85 -15.53
C ARG A 37 43.60 -3.65 -16.83
N LEU A 38 44.35 -3.31 -17.87
CA LEU A 38 44.37 -4.09 -19.11
C LEU A 38 44.90 -5.51 -18.92
N LYS A 39 45.95 -5.69 -18.10
CA LYS A 39 46.45 -7.03 -17.75
C LYS A 39 45.40 -7.84 -17.01
N GLN A 40 44.65 -7.20 -16.11
CA GLN A 40 43.55 -7.82 -15.37
C GLN A 40 42.40 -8.20 -16.32
N MET A 41 42.04 -7.34 -17.28
CA MET A 41 41.03 -7.65 -18.29
C MET A 41 41.45 -8.79 -19.22
N ASN A 42 42.72 -8.84 -19.64
CA ASN A 42 43.25 -9.99 -20.38
C ASN A 42 43.17 -11.29 -19.57
N TYR A 43 43.35 -11.22 -18.25
CA TYR A 43 43.15 -12.37 -17.38
C TYR A 43 41.67 -12.81 -17.34
N PHE A 44 40.73 -11.87 -17.23
CA PHE A 44 39.29 -12.15 -17.28
C PHE A 44 38.91 -12.79 -18.62
N LEU A 45 39.35 -12.23 -19.74
CA LEU A 45 39.15 -12.78 -21.09
C LEU A 45 39.74 -14.19 -21.28
N LYS A 46 40.70 -14.63 -20.47
CA LYS A 46 41.22 -16.00 -20.56
C LYS A 46 40.47 -17.00 -19.67
N LYS A 47 39.72 -16.51 -18.68
CA LYS A 47 39.16 -17.34 -17.61
C LYS A 47 37.63 -17.32 -17.55
N CYS A 48 36.98 -16.27 -18.04
CA CYS A 48 35.53 -16.14 -18.08
C CYS A 48 34.88 -17.16 -19.01
N ASN A 49 33.86 -17.82 -18.49
CA ASN A 49 32.99 -18.78 -19.15
C ASN A 49 31.62 -18.81 -18.44
N LYS A 50 30.69 -19.63 -18.93
CA LYS A 50 29.33 -19.77 -18.38
C LYS A 50 29.21 -20.12 -16.88
N ASN A 51 30.25 -20.68 -16.28
CA ASN A 51 30.28 -21.04 -14.86
C ASN A 51 31.12 -20.07 -14.01
N THR A 52 31.43 -18.88 -14.55
CA THR A 52 32.21 -17.84 -13.87
C THR A 52 31.32 -16.68 -13.45
N LEU A 53 31.46 -16.24 -12.20
CA LEU A 53 30.97 -14.93 -11.74
C LEU A 53 32.13 -13.93 -11.74
N PHE A 54 31.98 -12.80 -12.42
CA PHE A 54 32.95 -11.72 -12.39
C PHE A 54 32.37 -10.43 -11.78
N LEU A 55 33.19 -9.72 -11.03
CA LEU A 55 32.85 -8.46 -10.38
C LEU A 55 33.87 -7.41 -10.81
N ILE A 56 33.43 -6.33 -11.46
CA ILE A 56 34.35 -5.26 -11.88
C ILE A 56 33.82 -3.93 -11.36
N ASP A 57 34.67 -3.22 -10.61
CA ASP A 57 34.39 -1.88 -10.15
C ASP A 57 35.03 -0.85 -11.09
N GLU A 58 34.30 0.25 -11.33
CA GLU A 58 34.69 1.35 -12.21
C GLU A 58 35.20 0.88 -13.59
N PHE A 59 34.41 0.04 -14.25
CA PHE A 59 34.81 -0.60 -15.49
C PHE A 59 35.13 0.42 -16.59
N GLY A 60 36.35 0.31 -17.12
CA GLY A 60 36.89 1.13 -18.21
C GLY A 60 37.55 2.44 -17.77
N THR A 61 37.64 2.75 -16.47
CA THR A 61 38.32 3.97 -15.99
C THR A 61 39.85 3.90 -16.13
N GLY A 62 40.51 5.07 -16.06
CA GLY A 62 41.98 5.18 -16.07
C GLY A 62 42.63 5.46 -17.42
N SER A 63 41.84 5.75 -18.47
CA SER A 63 42.33 6.12 -19.80
C SER A 63 41.45 7.20 -20.44
N ASP A 64 41.70 7.49 -21.71
CA ASP A 64 40.85 8.33 -22.54
C ASP A 64 39.40 7.80 -22.52
N PRO A 65 38.40 8.64 -22.16
CA PRO A 65 37.01 8.22 -22.07
C PRO A 65 36.42 7.61 -23.36
N GLU A 66 36.85 8.08 -24.53
CA GLU A 66 36.33 7.58 -25.82
C GLU A 66 36.91 6.20 -26.14
N LEU A 67 38.23 6.06 -26.04
CA LEU A 67 38.91 4.79 -26.31
C LEU A 67 38.61 3.74 -25.24
N GLY A 68 38.62 4.14 -23.97
CA GLY A 68 38.30 3.28 -22.84
C GLY A 68 36.84 2.81 -22.87
N GLY A 69 35.92 3.68 -23.27
CA GLY A 69 34.51 3.35 -23.47
C GLY A 69 34.32 2.27 -24.54
N ALA A 70 34.94 2.43 -25.71
CA ALA A 70 34.82 1.47 -26.82
C ALA A 70 35.44 0.10 -26.50
N LEU A 71 36.60 0.09 -25.82
CA LEU A 71 37.23 -1.16 -25.37
C LEU A 71 36.40 -1.88 -24.31
N ALA A 72 35.84 -1.13 -23.34
CA ALA A 72 34.98 -1.70 -22.32
C ALA A 72 33.72 -2.31 -22.93
N GLU A 73 33.10 -1.65 -23.91
CA GLU A 73 31.96 -2.18 -24.67
C GLU A 73 32.31 -3.52 -25.35
N THR A 74 33.41 -3.57 -26.09
CA THR A 74 33.87 -4.78 -26.78
C THR A 74 34.13 -5.94 -25.82
N PHE A 75 34.76 -5.68 -24.67
CA PHE A 75 35.00 -6.71 -23.66
C PHE A 75 33.70 -7.23 -23.04
N LEU A 76 32.72 -6.34 -22.85
CA LEU A 76 31.43 -6.71 -22.29
C LEU A 76 30.64 -7.60 -23.26
N GLU A 77 30.66 -7.29 -24.56
CA GLU A 77 30.09 -8.14 -25.61
C GLU A 77 30.74 -9.53 -25.61
N GLU A 78 32.07 -9.59 -25.50
CA GLU A 78 32.79 -10.87 -25.44
C GLU A 78 32.41 -11.68 -24.17
N PHE A 79 32.26 -11.03 -23.02
CA PHE A 79 31.77 -11.71 -21.80
C PHE A 79 30.32 -12.18 -21.95
N TYR A 80 29.48 -11.39 -22.60
CA TYR A 80 28.10 -11.73 -22.91
C TYR A 80 28.02 -12.97 -23.81
N HIS A 81 28.82 -13.02 -24.89
CA HIS A 81 28.88 -14.17 -25.79
C HIS A 81 29.39 -15.45 -25.13
N ARG A 82 30.17 -15.33 -24.04
CA ARG A 82 30.64 -16.45 -23.24
C ARG A 82 29.65 -16.91 -22.18
N GLU A 83 28.48 -16.28 -22.11
CA GLU A 83 27.42 -16.52 -21.12
C GLU A 83 27.91 -16.37 -19.68
N ALA A 84 28.96 -15.55 -19.45
CA ALA A 84 29.53 -15.36 -18.13
C ALA A 84 28.61 -14.47 -17.26
N PHE A 85 28.57 -14.74 -15.96
CA PHE A 85 27.78 -13.94 -15.01
C PHE A 85 28.61 -12.78 -14.51
N GLY A 86 28.06 -11.56 -14.54
CA GLY A 86 28.82 -10.36 -14.25
C GLY A 86 28.05 -9.33 -13.44
N ILE A 87 28.73 -8.66 -12.50
CA ILE A 87 28.28 -7.39 -11.92
C ILE A 87 29.36 -6.36 -12.20
N ILE A 88 28.96 -5.26 -12.85
CA ILE A 88 29.86 -4.17 -13.19
C ILE A 88 29.31 -2.84 -12.68
N THR A 89 30.20 -1.95 -12.24
CA THR A 89 29.88 -0.53 -12.03
C THR A 89 30.62 0.27 -13.09
N THR A 90 30.01 1.33 -13.63
CA THR A 90 30.65 2.18 -14.65
C THR A 90 30.05 3.58 -14.69
N HIS A 91 30.86 4.54 -15.14
CA HIS A 91 30.43 5.91 -15.43
C HIS A 91 30.16 6.16 -16.92
N TYR A 92 30.41 5.18 -17.78
CA TYR A 92 30.29 5.35 -19.22
C TYR A 92 28.86 5.17 -19.74
N SER A 93 28.42 6.12 -20.55
CA SER A 93 27.05 6.16 -21.08
C SER A 93 26.80 5.12 -22.16
N ASN A 94 27.81 4.76 -22.97
CA ASN A 94 27.68 3.73 -24.01
C ASN A 94 27.37 2.35 -23.40
N LEU A 95 28.00 1.98 -22.28
CA LEU A 95 27.66 0.73 -21.58
C LEU A 95 26.21 0.72 -21.05
N LYS A 96 25.69 1.87 -20.58
CA LYS A 96 24.27 1.99 -20.18
C LYS A 96 23.34 1.76 -21.37
N ILE A 97 23.74 2.17 -22.57
CA ILE A 97 22.97 1.98 -23.81
C ILE A 97 23.03 0.50 -24.22
N LEU A 98 24.22 -0.09 -24.29
CA LEU A 98 24.42 -1.50 -24.60
C LEU A 98 23.57 -2.42 -23.71
N ALA A 99 23.53 -2.15 -22.40
CA ALA A 99 22.72 -2.92 -21.45
C ALA A 99 21.20 -2.80 -21.67
N ASN A 100 20.70 -1.81 -22.42
CA ASN A 100 19.29 -1.75 -22.83
C ASN A 100 19.03 -2.47 -24.17
N GLU A 101 20.06 -2.67 -24.99
CA GLU A 101 19.95 -3.32 -26.30
C GLU A 101 20.10 -4.84 -26.20
N MET A 102 20.85 -5.33 -25.21
CA MET A 102 21.10 -6.76 -25.02
C MET A 102 20.09 -7.42 -24.07
N PRO A 103 19.38 -8.49 -24.47
CA PRO A 103 18.33 -9.13 -23.67
C PRO A 103 18.74 -9.67 -22.29
N HIS A 104 19.98 -10.16 -22.15
CA HIS A 104 20.49 -10.74 -20.90
C HIS A 104 21.39 -9.78 -20.10
N MET A 105 21.39 -8.49 -20.47
CA MET A 105 22.01 -7.44 -19.70
C MET A 105 20.93 -6.57 -19.07
N LEU A 106 21.16 -6.15 -17.83
CA LEU A 106 20.21 -5.30 -17.12
C LEU A 106 20.98 -4.15 -16.47
N ASN A 107 20.55 -2.93 -16.76
CA ASN A 107 20.99 -1.77 -16.01
C ASN A 107 20.50 -1.84 -14.56
N ALA A 108 21.28 -1.33 -13.63
CA ALA A 108 20.84 -1.10 -12.27
C ALA A 108 21.40 0.22 -11.73
N ASN A 109 20.70 0.83 -10.76
CA ASN A 109 21.16 2.05 -10.13
C ASN A 109 20.84 2.09 -8.64
N MET A 110 21.68 2.79 -7.89
CA MET A 110 21.39 3.15 -6.51
C MET A 110 20.48 4.38 -6.48
N LEU A 111 19.49 4.38 -5.60
CA LEU A 111 18.60 5.52 -5.41
C LEU A 111 19.23 6.60 -4.52
N PHE A 112 18.91 7.85 -4.83
CA PHE A 112 19.26 9.04 -4.08
C PHE A 112 18.00 9.83 -3.74
N ASP A 113 18.03 10.56 -2.62
CA ASP A 113 16.99 11.54 -2.30
C ASP A 113 17.08 12.74 -3.25
N GLU A 114 15.98 13.11 -3.91
CA GLU A 114 15.96 14.20 -4.89
C GLU A 114 16.23 15.59 -4.29
N ARG A 115 15.99 15.77 -2.98
CA ARG A 115 16.14 17.05 -2.29
C ARG A 115 17.49 17.15 -1.61
N THR A 116 17.87 16.12 -0.85
CA THR A 116 19.13 16.13 -0.09
C THR A 116 20.30 15.60 -0.91
N LEU A 117 20.06 14.87 -2.00
CA LEU A 117 21.08 14.11 -2.75
C LEU A 117 21.82 13.09 -1.88
N GLU A 118 21.21 12.62 -0.80
CA GLU A 118 21.76 11.58 0.06
C GLU A 118 21.46 10.19 -0.51
N PRO A 119 22.39 9.22 -0.38
CA PRO A 119 22.15 7.87 -0.85
C PRO A 119 21.08 7.19 0.00
N LEU A 120 20.10 6.57 -0.65
CA LEU A 120 19.08 5.75 0.02
C LEU A 120 19.52 4.28 0.18
N PHE A 121 20.72 3.93 -0.32
CA PHE A 121 21.29 2.58 -0.34
C PHE A 121 20.33 1.50 -0.87
N LYS A 122 19.42 1.89 -1.77
CA LYS A 122 18.44 1.00 -2.39
C LYS A 122 18.79 0.80 -3.86
N LEU A 123 19.10 -0.44 -4.24
CA LEU A 123 19.34 -0.84 -5.62
C LEU A 123 18.01 -1.01 -6.36
N VAL A 124 17.91 -0.43 -7.55
CA VAL A 124 16.80 -0.62 -8.49
C VAL A 124 17.34 -1.27 -9.75
N ILE A 125 16.78 -2.42 -10.11
CA ILE A 125 17.17 -3.22 -11.27
C ILE A 125 16.30 -2.83 -12.47
N GLY A 126 16.87 -2.91 -13.67
CA GLY A 126 16.24 -2.59 -14.95
C GLY A 126 16.32 -1.11 -15.32
N GLN A 127 17.10 -0.30 -14.62
CA GLN A 127 17.15 1.15 -14.82
C GLN A 127 18.57 1.69 -14.78
N ALA A 128 18.92 2.52 -15.76
CA ALA A 128 20.17 3.26 -15.75
C ALA A 128 20.08 4.44 -14.78
N GLY A 129 21.16 4.72 -14.07
CA GLY A 129 21.30 5.90 -13.20
C GLY A 129 21.65 7.16 -14.00
N SER A 130 21.05 8.31 -13.68
CA SER A 130 21.52 9.61 -14.16
C SER A 130 22.77 10.06 -13.38
N SER A 131 23.67 10.75 -14.06
CA SER A 131 24.86 11.35 -13.44
C SER A 131 24.46 12.64 -12.70
N PHE A 132 24.70 12.70 -11.38
CA PHE A 132 24.39 13.89 -10.54
C PHE A 132 25.59 14.81 -10.33
N THR A 133 26.59 14.77 -11.22
CA THR A 133 27.89 15.44 -11.04
C THR A 133 27.74 16.94 -10.77
N PHE A 134 26.81 17.62 -11.46
CA PHE A 134 26.63 19.07 -11.31
C PHE A 134 25.80 19.45 -10.09
N GLU A 135 24.81 18.64 -9.75
CA GLU A 135 23.96 18.80 -8.57
C GLU A 135 24.80 18.60 -7.30
N VAL A 136 25.67 17.59 -7.29
CA VAL A 136 26.66 17.36 -6.22
C VAL A 136 27.67 18.49 -6.16
N ALA A 137 28.20 18.97 -7.29
CA ALA A 137 29.08 20.14 -7.32
C ALA A 137 28.45 21.38 -6.69
N GLN A 138 27.17 21.64 -7.00
CA GLN A 138 26.42 22.75 -6.42
C GLN A 138 26.21 22.58 -4.92
N LYS A 139 25.87 21.37 -4.45
CA LYS A 139 25.74 21.05 -3.02
C LYS A 139 27.05 21.26 -2.25
N ASN A 140 28.18 21.02 -2.90
CA ASN A 140 29.53 21.26 -2.34
C ASN A 140 30.00 22.72 -2.48
N GLY A 141 29.10 23.66 -2.80
CA GLY A 141 29.39 25.10 -2.77
C GLY A 141 30.04 25.65 -4.04
N ILE A 142 30.12 24.87 -5.13
CA ILE A 142 30.65 25.39 -6.41
C ILE A 142 29.65 26.41 -6.99
N PRO A 143 30.09 27.64 -7.33
CA PRO A 143 29.21 28.67 -7.86
C PRO A 143 28.47 28.24 -9.12
N TYR A 144 27.18 28.60 -9.18
CA TYR A 144 26.30 28.29 -10.32
C TYR A 144 26.84 28.81 -11.66
N SER A 145 27.55 29.94 -11.65
CA SER A 145 28.21 30.51 -12.83
C SER A 145 29.30 29.59 -13.39
N LEU A 146 30.09 28.92 -12.54
CA LEU A 146 31.10 27.95 -12.96
C LEU A 146 30.45 26.69 -13.55
N ILE A 147 29.43 26.18 -12.85
CA ILE A 147 28.67 25.00 -13.27
C ILE A 147 28.05 25.21 -14.66
N ASN A 148 27.44 26.36 -14.91
CA ASN A 148 26.85 26.67 -16.22
C ASN A 148 27.90 26.77 -17.33
N ARG A 149 29.09 27.31 -17.03
CA ARG A 149 30.19 27.32 -18.01
C ARG A 149 30.68 25.90 -18.31
N ALA A 150 30.77 25.05 -17.30
CA ALA A 150 31.15 23.64 -17.48
C ALA A 150 30.10 22.86 -18.28
N LYS A 151 28.80 23.04 -18.00
CA LYS A 151 27.70 22.42 -18.77
C LYS A 151 27.76 22.74 -20.26
N LYS A 152 28.20 23.95 -20.63
CA LYS A 152 28.35 24.37 -22.04
C LYS A 152 29.54 23.73 -22.76
N LYS A 153 30.52 23.17 -22.03
CA LYS A 153 31.72 22.52 -22.60
C LYS A 153 31.53 21.03 -22.90
N ILE A 154 30.47 20.40 -22.38
CA ILE A 154 30.18 18.98 -22.61
C ILE A 154 29.37 18.82 -23.89
N GLU A 155 29.55 17.71 -24.59
CA GLU A 155 28.72 17.33 -25.72
C GLU A 155 27.23 17.36 -25.38
N ARG A 156 26.45 18.01 -26.25
CA ARG A 156 25.00 18.17 -26.06
C ARG A 156 24.28 16.82 -26.03
N SER A 157 24.77 15.81 -26.75
CA SER A 157 24.25 14.44 -26.81
C SER A 157 24.26 13.79 -25.42
N LYS A 158 25.43 13.79 -24.75
CA LYS A 158 25.63 13.20 -23.43
C LYS A 158 24.77 13.88 -22.36
N VAL A 159 24.75 15.22 -22.35
CA VAL A 159 23.91 15.99 -21.41
C VAL A 159 22.43 15.71 -21.61
N ARG A 160 21.97 15.60 -22.87
CA ARG A 160 20.56 15.30 -23.19
C ARG A 160 20.16 13.88 -22.77
N PHE A 161 21.06 12.91 -22.93
CA PHE A 161 20.81 11.52 -22.51
C PHE A 161 20.66 11.41 -20.99
N ASP A 162 21.62 11.93 -20.22
CA ASP A 162 21.55 11.91 -18.75
C ASP A 162 20.34 12.70 -18.22
N ALA A 163 19.98 13.83 -18.85
CA ALA A 163 18.78 14.58 -18.51
C ALA A 163 17.47 13.81 -18.79
N THR A 164 17.45 13.00 -19.85
CA THR A 164 16.31 12.14 -20.18
C THR A 164 16.15 11.02 -19.16
N ILE A 165 17.25 10.38 -18.75
CA ILE A 165 17.25 9.39 -17.67
C ILE A 165 16.72 10.01 -16.37
N ALA A 166 17.24 11.18 -15.97
CA ALA A 166 16.80 11.86 -14.75
C ALA A 166 15.30 12.19 -14.80
N LYS A 167 14.79 12.63 -15.95
CA LYS A 167 13.36 12.90 -16.14
C LYS A 167 12.51 11.63 -15.99
N LEU A 168 12.92 10.53 -16.61
CA LEU A 168 12.23 9.24 -16.52
C LEU A 168 12.20 8.71 -15.08
N GLN A 169 13.31 8.83 -14.35
CA GLN A 169 13.38 8.45 -12.94
C GLN A 169 12.40 9.27 -12.08
N LYS A 170 12.34 10.59 -12.33
CA LYS A 170 11.42 11.49 -11.61
C LYS A 170 9.95 11.19 -11.91
N GLU A 171 9.61 10.93 -13.17
CA GLU A 171 8.25 10.56 -13.56
C GLU A 171 7.83 9.23 -12.92
N ARG A 172 8.71 8.22 -12.90
CA ARG A 172 8.43 6.95 -12.22
C ARG A 172 8.26 7.10 -10.72
N SER A 173 9.16 7.84 -10.05
CA SER A 173 9.06 8.14 -8.61
C SER A 173 7.71 8.78 -8.26
N LYS A 174 7.22 9.69 -9.11
CA LYS A 174 5.88 10.27 -8.97
C LYS A 174 4.78 9.22 -9.17
N LEU A 175 4.85 8.43 -10.25
CA LEU A 175 3.86 7.39 -10.54
C LEU A 175 3.77 6.34 -9.42
N GLU A 176 4.90 5.94 -8.83
CA GLU A 176 4.93 5.02 -7.69
C GLU A 176 4.25 5.62 -6.46
N LYS A 177 4.54 6.88 -6.12
CA LYS A 177 3.89 7.59 -5.00
C LYS A 177 2.40 7.75 -5.22
N THR A 178 1.98 8.13 -6.44
CA THR A 178 0.56 8.23 -6.79
C THR A 178 -0.11 6.87 -6.73
N GLY A 179 0.53 5.81 -7.24
CA GLY A 179 0.00 4.44 -7.18
C GLY A 179 -0.18 3.93 -5.75
N GLN A 180 0.75 4.23 -4.85
CA GLN A 180 0.62 3.90 -3.43
C GLN A 180 -0.54 4.67 -2.77
N SER A 181 -0.62 5.98 -2.99
CA SER A 181 -1.70 6.82 -2.46
C SER A 181 -3.09 6.38 -2.97
N LEU A 182 -3.19 5.97 -4.24
CA LEU A 182 -4.43 5.44 -4.80
C LEU A 182 -4.84 4.13 -4.12
N LYS A 183 -3.91 3.18 -3.94
CA LYS A 183 -4.19 1.93 -3.22
C LYS A 183 -4.65 2.16 -1.79
N GLU A 184 -4.04 3.10 -1.08
CA GLU A 184 -4.46 3.46 0.28
C GLU A 184 -5.86 4.09 0.29
N ASN A 185 -6.17 4.97 -0.66
CA ASN A 185 -7.49 5.58 -0.78
C ASN A 185 -8.57 4.57 -1.18
N GLU A 186 -8.27 3.62 -2.06
CA GLU A 186 -9.17 2.52 -2.41
C GLU A 186 -9.51 1.68 -1.19
N LYS A 187 -8.49 1.31 -0.38
CA LYS A 187 -8.69 0.58 0.86
C LYS A 187 -9.59 1.35 1.84
N LYS A 188 -9.32 2.64 2.05
CA LYS A 188 -10.13 3.50 2.93
C LYS A 188 -11.59 3.61 2.46
N LYS A 189 -11.81 3.77 1.15
CA LYS A 189 -13.17 3.82 0.57
C LYS A 189 -13.92 2.50 0.74
N GLY A 190 -13.23 1.36 0.60
CA GLY A 190 -13.80 0.04 0.89
C GLY A 190 -14.27 -0.06 2.35
N GLU A 191 -13.39 0.29 3.29
CA GLU A 191 -13.71 0.28 4.72
C GLU A 191 -14.86 1.24 5.10
N GLU A 192 -14.98 2.38 4.41
CA GLU A 192 -16.07 3.34 4.61
C GLU A 192 -17.40 2.84 4.02
N ALA A 193 -17.36 2.20 2.86
CA ALA A 193 -18.54 1.58 2.26
C ALA A 193 -19.11 0.47 3.16
N ASP A 194 -18.25 -0.40 3.70
CA ASP A 194 -18.66 -1.46 4.63
C ASP A 194 -19.34 -0.88 5.89
N LYS A 195 -18.80 0.21 6.45
CA LYS A 195 -19.41 0.91 7.60
C LYS A 195 -20.75 1.52 7.25
N LEU A 196 -20.88 2.14 6.08
CA LEU A 196 -22.14 2.73 5.62
C LEU A 196 -23.21 1.65 5.44
N GLU A 197 -22.85 0.48 4.90
CA GLU A 197 -23.76 -0.66 4.78
C GLU A 197 -24.19 -1.19 6.16
N GLU A 198 -23.26 -1.31 7.11
CA GLU A 198 -23.59 -1.71 8.48
C GLU A 198 -24.52 -0.71 9.18
N ILE A 199 -24.32 0.60 8.96
CA ILE A 199 -25.18 1.65 9.51
C ILE A 199 -26.57 1.61 8.84
N ASN A 200 -26.64 1.49 7.52
CA ASN A 200 -27.91 1.42 6.79
C ASN A 200 -28.75 0.21 7.24
N THR A 201 -28.14 -0.96 7.39
CA THR A 201 -28.84 -2.16 7.89
C THR A 201 -29.33 -1.97 9.34
N LYS A 202 -28.56 -1.30 10.20
CA LYS A 202 -29.01 -0.94 11.57
C LYS A 202 -30.16 0.06 11.55
N ILE A 203 -30.13 1.05 10.66
CA ILE A 203 -31.20 2.04 10.51
C ILE A 203 -32.48 1.38 10.02
N GLN A 204 -32.41 0.52 8.98
CA GLN A 204 -33.57 -0.22 8.48
C GLN A 204 -34.20 -1.08 9.58
N LYS A 205 -33.41 -1.86 10.32
CA LYS A 205 -33.91 -2.65 11.45
C LYS A 205 -34.58 -1.80 12.53
N LYS A 206 -34.03 -0.62 12.82
CA LYS A 206 -34.65 0.32 13.76
C LYS A 206 -35.96 0.87 13.23
N LEU A 207 -36.01 1.29 11.97
CA LEU A 207 -37.24 1.80 11.35
C LEU A 207 -38.35 0.75 11.35
N GLU A 208 -38.05 -0.50 10.98
CA GLU A 208 -39.00 -1.61 11.08
C GLU A 208 -39.51 -1.78 12.52
N SER A 209 -38.61 -1.80 13.50
CA SER A 209 -39.01 -1.92 14.91
C SER A 209 -39.87 -0.74 15.41
N TYR A 210 -39.59 0.48 14.94
CA TYR A 210 -40.39 1.66 15.26
C TYR A 210 -41.77 1.61 14.63
N GLN A 211 -41.87 1.12 13.39
CA GLN A 211 -43.13 0.97 12.69
C GLN A 211 -44.02 -0.10 13.34
N GLU A 212 -43.45 -1.25 13.71
CA GLU A 212 -44.16 -2.28 14.49
C GLU A 212 -44.68 -1.73 15.83
N LEU A 213 -43.85 -0.96 16.54
CA LEU A 213 -44.25 -0.30 17.79
C LEU A 213 -45.37 0.72 17.57
N TYR A 214 -45.27 1.53 16.51
CA TYR A 214 -46.29 2.51 16.16
C TYR A 214 -47.63 1.85 15.86
N ASP A 215 -47.64 0.81 15.01
CA ASP A 215 -48.84 0.04 14.65
C ASP A 215 -49.46 -0.65 15.87
N SER A 216 -48.62 -1.20 16.75
CA SER A 216 -49.07 -1.80 18.02
C SER A 216 -49.71 -0.74 18.93
N ASN A 217 -49.11 0.44 19.06
CA ASN A 217 -49.66 1.52 19.88
C ASN A 217 -50.98 2.06 19.31
N GLN A 218 -51.08 2.24 17.98
CA GLN A 218 -52.33 2.63 17.33
C GLN A 218 -53.44 1.60 17.58
N ARG A 219 -53.12 0.31 17.50
CA ARG A 219 -54.07 -0.77 17.83
C ARG A 219 -54.52 -0.70 19.28
N LEU A 220 -53.62 -0.45 20.23
CA LEU A 220 -53.96 -0.31 21.65
C LEU A 220 -54.85 0.91 21.90
N ILE A 221 -54.58 2.04 21.25
CA ILE A 221 -55.41 3.25 21.35
C ILE A 221 -56.82 2.95 20.83
N TYR A 222 -56.94 2.33 19.64
CA TYR A 222 -58.23 1.94 19.07
C TYR A 222 -59.02 0.99 19.99
N LEU A 223 -58.35 -0.01 20.57
CA LEU A 223 -58.97 -0.92 21.53
C LEU A 223 -59.40 -0.18 22.80
N GLY A 224 -58.56 0.73 23.32
CA GLY A 224 -58.88 1.55 24.47
C GLY A 224 -60.12 2.43 24.23
N GLN A 225 -60.20 3.09 23.07
CA GLN A 225 -61.37 3.85 22.66
C GLN A 225 -62.62 2.97 22.58
N LYS A 226 -62.54 1.80 21.93
CA LYS A 226 -63.68 0.88 21.85
C LYS A 226 -64.15 0.38 23.22
N VAL A 227 -63.23 0.09 24.12
CA VAL A 227 -63.58 -0.32 25.49
C VAL A 227 -64.20 0.84 26.26
N ASN A 228 -63.70 2.06 26.06
CA ASN A 228 -64.27 3.27 26.66
C ASN A 228 -65.70 3.53 26.15
N ASP A 229 -65.94 3.42 24.84
CA ASP A 229 -67.28 3.54 24.24
C ASP A 229 -68.26 2.52 24.84
N ILE A 230 -67.82 1.27 25.01
CA ILE A 230 -68.63 0.20 25.63
C ILE A 230 -68.91 0.52 27.10
N ALA A 231 -67.91 1.03 27.83
CA ALA A 231 -68.06 1.42 29.23
C ALA A 231 -69.04 2.59 29.40
N GLU A 232 -68.97 3.59 28.51
CA GLU A 232 -69.84 4.76 28.52
C GLU A 232 -71.30 4.39 28.17
N LYS A 233 -71.49 3.54 27.15
CA LYS A 233 -72.82 2.98 26.84
C LYS A 233 -73.39 2.20 28.03
N PHE A 234 -72.60 1.33 28.66
CA PHE A 234 -73.03 0.56 29.81
C PHE A 234 -73.36 1.46 31.01
N PHE A 235 -72.59 2.53 31.23
CA PHE A 235 -72.88 3.51 32.27
C PHE A 235 -74.25 4.18 32.06
N ASN A 236 -74.57 4.52 30.80
CA ASN A 236 -75.82 5.19 30.44
C ASN A 236 -77.04 4.25 30.41
N ASN A 237 -76.89 3.00 29.94
CA ASN A 237 -78.03 2.09 29.71
C ASN A 237 -78.16 0.96 30.74
N LYS A 238 -77.12 0.69 31.56
CA LYS A 238 -77.00 -0.42 32.53
C LYS A 238 -77.29 -1.82 31.98
N GLN A 239 -77.30 -2.00 30.66
CA GLN A 239 -77.66 -3.26 30.02
C GLN A 239 -76.45 -4.19 29.94
N LYS A 240 -76.32 -5.08 30.94
CA LYS A 240 -75.21 -6.05 31.01
C LYS A 240 -75.12 -6.96 29.78
N LYS A 241 -76.25 -7.39 29.22
CA LYS A 241 -76.28 -8.33 28.08
C LYS A 241 -75.75 -7.70 26.79
N GLU A 242 -76.04 -6.43 26.56
CA GLU A 242 -75.59 -5.67 25.40
C GLU A 242 -74.09 -5.35 25.50
N MET A 243 -73.64 -4.90 26.67
CA MET A 243 -72.21 -4.70 26.97
C MET A 243 -71.38 -5.96 26.74
N MET A 244 -71.84 -7.11 27.26
CA MET A 244 -71.16 -8.40 27.04
C MET A 244 -71.14 -8.80 25.56
N GLY A 245 -72.21 -8.50 24.81
CA GLY A 245 -72.28 -8.75 23.36
C GLY A 245 -71.30 -7.90 22.54
N GLU A 246 -71.19 -6.60 22.84
CA GLU A 246 -70.21 -5.72 22.19
C GLU A 246 -68.77 -6.10 22.53
N LEU A 247 -68.48 -6.42 23.79
CA LEU A 247 -67.16 -6.88 24.22
C LEU A 247 -66.77 -8.19 23.49
N PHE A 248 -67.72 -9.11 23.35
CA PHE A 248 -67.51 -10.38 22.64
C PHE A 248 -67.19 -10.16 21.15
N LYS A 249 -67.88 -9.22 20.49
CA LYS A 249 -67.58 -8.84 19.10
C LYS A 249 -66.18 -8.26 18.95
N VAL A 250 -65.75 -7.37 19.86
CA VAL A 250 -64.38 -6.81 19.85
C VAL A 250 -63.35 -7.93 19.99
N VAL A 251 -63.57 -8.88 20.90
CA VAL A 251 -62.68 -10.05 21.09
C VAL A 251 -62.65 -10.96 19.87
N GLN A 252 -63.78 -11.17 19.18
CA GLN A 252 -63.83 -11.98 17.95
C GLN A 252 -63.05 -11.34 16.80
N ILE A 253 -63.21 -10.02 16.59
CA ILE A 253 -62.47 -9.26 15.58
C ILE A 253 -60.97 -9.24 15.89
N GLU A 254 -60.61 -9.15 17.17
CA GLU A 254 -59.22 -9.17 17.61
C GLU A 254 -58.60 -10.57 17.43
N ASN A 255 -59.36 -11.64 17.70
CA ASN A 255 -58.92 -13.02 17.48
C ASN A 255 -58.82 -13.40 16.00
N SER A 256 -59.68 -12.88 15.11
CA SER A 256 -59.60 -13.17 13.68
C SER A 256 -58.35 -12.56 13.04
N LYS A 257 -57.83 -11.46 13.60
CA LYS A 257 -56.57 -10.82 13.21
C LYS A 257 -55.33 -11.49 13.82
N ARG A 258 -55.46 -12.48 14.71
CA ARG A 258 -54.32 -13.18 15.33
C ARG A 258 -53.95 -14.42 14.52
N LYS A 259 -52.69 -14.50 14.08
CA LYS A 259 -52.14 -15.75 13.52
C LYS A 259 -51.92 -16.77 14.64
N ARG A 260 -52.26 -18.04 14.41
CA ARG A 260 -51.93 -19.13 15.34
C ARG A 260 -50.42 -19.37 15.33
N VAL A 261 -49.78 -19.00 16.43
CA VAL A 261 -48.34 -19.18 16.66
C VAL A 261 -48.10 -20.50 17.39
N THR A 262 -47.07 -21.25 17.00
CA THR A 262 -46.74 -22.53 17.65
C THR A 262 -46.28 -22.33 19.09
N VAL A 263 -46.41 -23.37 19.94
CA VAL A 263 -45.97 -23.31 21.36
C VAL A 263 -44.47 -22.99 21.49
N LYS A 264 -43.66 -23.42 20.51
CA LYS A 264 -42.21 -23.19 20.44
C LYS A 264 -41.88 -21.73 20.15
N GLU A 265 -42.63 -21.08 19.26
CA GLU A 265 -42.50 -19.64 18.98
C GLU A 265 -42.99 -18.77 20.14
N LYS A 266 -44.09 -19.14 20.81
CA LYS A 266 -44.54 -18.43 22.02
C LYS A 266 -43.50 -18.46 23.15
N LYS A 267 -42.81 -19.59 23.34
CA LYS A 267 -41.70 -19.70 24.31
C LYS A 267 -40.51 -18.81 23.90
N LYS A 268 -40.16 -18.74 22.60
CA LYS A 268 -39.10 -17.86 22.09
C LYS A 268 -39.42 -16.37 22.28
N VAL A 269 -40.67 -15.96 22.03
CA VAL A 269 -41.10 -14.55 22.22
C VAL A 269 -41.05 -14.16 23.70
N LYS A 270 -41.60 -14.99 24.61
CA LYS A 270 -41.51 -14.73 26.06
C LYS A 270 -40.07 -14.68 26.57
N ALA A 271 -39.19 -15.56 26.08
CA ALA A 271 -37.78 -15.54 26.45
C ALA A 271 -37.09 -14.24 25.99
N LYS A 272 -37.37 -13.79 24.75
CA LYS A 272 -36.89 -12.50 24.24
C LYS A 272 -37.42 -11.32 25.05
N GLU A 273 -38.71 -11.28 25.40
CA GLU A 273 -39.30 -10.19 26.21
C GLU A 273 -38.63 -10.08 27.60
N ILE A 274 -38.41 -11.21 28.27
CA ILE A 274 -37.74 -11.24 29.59
C ILE A 274 -36.29 -10.75 29.48
N GLN A 275 -35.60 -11.16 28.41
CA GLN A 275 -34.21 -10.78 28.18
C GLN A 275 -34.08 -9.29 27.83
N VAL A 276 -34.96 -8.77 26.97
CA VAL A 276 -35.03 -7.35 26.61
C VAL A 276 -35.40 -6.50 27.82
N LYS A 277 -36.36 -6.91 28.66
CA LYS A 277 -36.69 -6.18 29.90
C LYS A 277 -35.47 -6.04 30.82
N LYS A 278 -34.75 -7.14 31.06
CA LYS A 278 -33.52 -7.12 31.87
C LYS A 278 -32.43 -6.23 31.28
N GLU A 279 -32.31 -6.20 29.95
CA GLU A 279 -31.30 -5.39 29.26
C GLU A 279 -31.65 -3.89 29.27
N VAL A 280 -32.93 -3.55 29.15
CA VAL A 280 -33.46 -2.19 29.26
C VAL A 280 -33.33 -1.68 30.70
N GLU A 281 -33.68 -2.48 31.71
CA GLU A 281 -33.50 -2.12 33.12
C GLU A 281 -32.04 -1.75 33.40
N LYS A 282 -31.08 -2.61 33.01
CA LYS A 282 -29.66 -2.33 33.16
C LYS A 282 -29.21 -1.05 32.45
N LYS A 283 -29.64 -0.81 31.20
CA LYS A 283 -29.27 0.40 30.44
C LYS A 283 -29.87 1.67 31.06
N VAL A 284 -31.11 1.61 31.53
CA VAL A 284 -31.79 2.74 32.20
C VAL A 284 -31.13 3.05 33.54
N GLU A 285 -30.66 2.04 34.27
CA GLU A 285 -29.94 2.20 35.53
C GLU A 285 -28.59 2.91 35.31
N VAL A 286 -27.81 2.49 34.31
CA VAL A 286 -26.55 3.15 33.91
C VAL A 286 -26.77 4.60 33.47
N ILE A 287 -27.85 4.89 32.73
CA ILE A 287 -28.20 6.27 32.34
C ILE A 287 -28.63 7.10 33.55
N ARG A 288 -29.36 6.52 34.50
CA ARG A 288 -29.75 7.20 35.76
C ARG A 288 -28.54 7.51 36.63
N GLU A 289 -27.54 6.64 36.68
CA GLU A 289 -26.28 6.92 37.39
C GLU A 289 -25.48 8.03 36.71
N LYS A 290 -25.31 7.99 35.38
CA LYS A 290 -24.65 9.08 34.63
C LYS A 290 -25.35 10.43 34.82
N LYS A 291 -26.70 10.47 34.80
CA LYS A 291 -27.45 11.70 35.09
C LYS A 291 -27.32 12.18 36.54
N LYS A 292 -27.15 11.27 37.52
CA LYS A 292 -26.87 11.64 38.91
C LYS A 292 -25.46 12.18 39.08
N GLU A 293 -24.47 11.63 38.37
CA GLU A 293 -23.09 12.15 38.35
C GLU A 293 -23.00 13.51 37.66
N GLU A 294 -23.69 13.71 36.53
CA GLU A 294 -23.77 15.02 35.87
C GLU A 294 -24.43 16.08 36.76
N LYS A 295 -25.50 15.73 37.50
CA LYS A 295 -26.12 16.64 38.49
C LYS A 295 -25.23 16.94 39.70
N LYS A 296 -24.33 16.02 40.09
CA LYS A 296 -23.36 16.25 41.18
C LYS A 296 -22.17 17.10 40.73
N LYS A 297 -21.84 17.13 39.44
CA LYS A 297 -20.79 17.98 38.87
C LYS A 297 -21.28 19.40 38.51
N SER A 298 -22.58 19.66 38.57
CA SER A 298 -23.19 20.95 38.25
C SER A 298 -23.55 21.80 39.48
N TYR A 299 -23.14 21.38 40.67
CA TYR A 299 -23.20 22.13 41.95
C TYR A 299 -21.78 22.26 42.50
#